data_AF-A0A4Q3JGA8-F1
#
_entry.id   AF-A0A4Q3JGA8-F1
#
_cell.length_a   1.000
_cell.length_b   1.000
_cell.length_c   1.000
_cell.angle_alpha   90.00
_cell.angle_beta   90.00
_cell.angle_gamma   90.00
#
_symmetry.space_group_name_H-M   'P 1'
#
loop_
_entity.id
_entity.type
_entity.pdbx_description
1 polymer ?
#
loop_
_entity_poly.entity_id
_entity_poly.type
_entity_poly.pdbx_seq_one_letter_code
_entity_poly.pdbx_strand_id
1 'polypeptide(L)'
;MASKERTMSIEAIIDRYCEAWSEPEPAARATALAEVWTEGGRYTDPRADAHGAEALLEHIAGVLAQRPGARVVRTSAVQQHHGFARFAWCVIEDDGTTLPEGLDIAVIGDDGRITQIIGFFGAPPSPIVEAIGMPNNICVAWMSPLERESRMAAQLAPFVTVELMPYFLKRPFS
;
A
#
# COMPACT_ATOMS: atom_id res chain seq x y z
N MET A 1 29.39 -19.70 -15.67
CA MET A 1 28.64 -18.43 -15.59
C MET A 1 27.48 -18.66 -14.65
N ALA A 2 27.53 -18.10 -13.44
CA ALA A 2 26.40 -18.17 -12.52
C ALA A 2 25.24 -17.38 -13.13
N SER A 3 24.09 -18.03 -13.30
CA SER A 3 22.84 -17.35 -13.64
C SER A 3 22.60 -16.31 -12.55
N LYS A 4 22.59 -15.04 -12.91
CA LYS A 4 22.13 -13.98 -12.02
C LYS A 4 20.64 -14.22 -11.85
N GLU A 5 20.23 -14.90 -10.78
CA GLU A 5 18.83 -15.04 -10.39
C GLU A 5 18.21 -13.64 -10.46
N ARG A 6 17.25 -13.46 -11.37
CA ARG A 6 16.53 -12.20 -11.48
C ARG A 6 15.52 -12.18 -10.34
N THR A 7 15.94 -11.65 -9.20
CA THR A 7 15.03 -11.26 -8.11
C THR A 7 14.06 -10.23 -8.67
N MET A 8 12.76 -10.46 -8.51
CA MET A 8 11.71 -9.49 -8.88
C MET A 8 11.90 -8.20 -8.09
N SER A 9 11.55 -7.04 -8.68
CA SER A 9 11.44 -5.81 -7.89
C SER A 9 10.21 -5.88 -6.98
N ILE A 10 10.18 -5.08 -5.92
CA ILE A 10 9.04 -5.05 -5.00
C ILE A 10 7.76 -4.60 -5.71
N GLU A 11 7.86 -3.69 -6.68
CA GLU A 11 6.73 -3.32 -7.54
C GLU A 11 6.20 -4.52 -8.31
N ALA A 12 7.09 -5.32 -8.92
CA ALA A 12 6.69 -6.53 -9.64
C ALA A 12 6.09 -7.59 -8.70
N ILE A 13 6.62 -7.72 -7.47
CA ILE A 13 6.07 -8.60 -6.44
C ILE A 13 4.64 -8.20 -6.08
N ILE A 14 4.39 -6.91 -5.86
CA ILE A 14 3.07 -6.37 -5.52
C ILE A 14 2.10 -6.49 -6.70
N ASP A 15 2.55 -6.20 -7.91
CA ASP A 15 1.73 -6.34 -9.11
C ASP A 15 1.30 -7.79 -9.32
N ARG A 16 2.23 -8.73 -9.15
CA ARG A 16 1.94 -10.17 -9.23
C ARG A 16 1.00 -10.65 -8.11
N TYR A 17 1.09 -10.05 -6.92
CA TYR A 17 0.11 -10.27 -5.85
C TYR A 17 -1.29 -9.74 -6.22
N CYS A 18 -1.41 -8.53 -6.79
CA CYS A 18 -2.67 -7.99 -7.29
C CYS A 18 -3.26 -8.83 -8.46
N GLU A 19 -2.41 -9.42 -9.30
CA GLU A 19 -2.82 -10.38 -10.32
C GLU A 19 -3.45 -11.63 -9.70
N ALA A 20 -2.89 -12.17 -8.61
CA ALA A 20 -3.50 -13.31 -7.92
C ALA A 20 -4.91 -12.98 -7.39
N TRP A 21 -5.12 -11.74 -6.94
CA TRP A 21 -6.46 -11.25 -6.55
C TRP A 21 -7.44 -11.08 -7.71
N SER A 22 -6.94 -11.02 -8.95
CA SER A 22 -7.74 -10.79 -10.15
C SER A 22 -7.91 -12.04 -11.02
N GLU A 23 -7.12 -13.09 -10.78
CA GLU A 23 -7.09 -14.30 -11.60
C GLU A 23 -8.30 -15.22 -11.30
N PRO A 24 -9.23 -15.41 -12.25
CA PRO A 24 -10.40 -16.26 -12.04
C PRO A 24 -10.06 -17.75 -11.95
N GLU A 25 -9.08 -18.24 -12.72
CA GLU A 25 -8.73 -19.66 -12.79
C GLU A 25 -7.96 -20.10 -11.54
N PRO A 26 -8.48 -21.04 -10.71
CA PRO A 26 -7.86 -21.42 -9.45
C PRO A 26 -6.39 -21.85 -9.56
N ALA A 27 -6.04 -22.61 -10.60
CA ALA A 27 -4.67 -23.08 -10.78
C ALA A 27 -3.70 -21.95 -11.16
N ALA A 28 -4.14 -21.03 -12.02
CA ALA A 28 -3.35 -19.86 -12.40
C ALA A 28 -3.17 -18.91 -11.21
N ARG A 29 -4.24 -18.71 -10.41
CA ARG A 29 -4.21 -17.91 -9.19
C ARG A 29 -3.23 -18.46 -8.16
N ALA A 30 -3.27 -19.77 -7.93
CA ALA A 30 -2.33 -20.44 -7.03
C ALA A 30 -0.88 -20.28 -7.50
N THR A 31 -0.65 -20.37 -8.81
CA THR A 31 0.68 -20.16 -9.41
C THR A 31 1.16 -18.74 -9.19
N ALA A 32 0.31 -17.75 -9.46
CA ALA A 32 0.63 -16.33 -9.25
C ALA A 32 1.01 -16.03 -7.81
N LEU A 33 0.21 -16.53 -6.85
CA LEU A 33 0.50 -16.31 -5.45
C LEU A 33 1.79 -17.01 -5.00
N ALA A 34 2.04 -18.24 -5.45
CA ALA A 34 3.22 -19.02 -5.04
C ALA A 34 4.56 -18.41 -5.50
N GLU A 35 4.56 -17.58 -6.54
CA GLU A 35 5.75 -16.86 -6.97
C GLU A 35 6.20 -15.84 -5.90
N VAL A 36 5.22 -15.16 -5.28
CA VAL A 36 5.46 -13.97 -4.45
C VAL A 36 5.14 -14.14 -2.98
N TRP A 37 4.47 -15.22 -2.57
CA TRP A 37 4.06 -15.46 -1.19
C TRP A 37 4.98 -16.46 -0.51
N THR A 38 5.38 -16.18 0.74
CA THR A 38 6.20 -17.10 1.52
C THR A 38 5.37 -18.23 2.13
N GLU A 39 6.03 -19.32 2.51
CA GLU A 39 5.39 -20.39 3.27
C GLU A 39 4.93 -19.88 4.64
N GLY A 40 3.64 -20.06 4.96
CA GLY A 40 3.07 -19.61 6.24
C GLY A 40 2.83 -18.10 6.34
N GLY A 41 2.95 -17.34 5.24
CA GLY A 41 2.65 -15.91 5.24
C GLY A 41 1.22 -15.60 5.67
N ARG A 42 0.97 -14.40 6.21
CA ARG A 42 -0.33 -14.02 6.79
C ARG A 42 -0.97 -12.84 6.06
N TYR A 43 -2.23 -12.96 5.73
CA TYR A 43 -3.06 -11.86 5.23
C TYR A 43 -4.04 -11.43 6.30
N THR A 44 -4.14 -10.13 6.54
CA THR A 44 -5.09 -9.56 7.50
C THR A 44 -5.72 -8.29 6.95
N ASP A 45 -7.03 -8.17 7.06
CA ASP A 45 -7.79 -6.96 6.83
C ASP A 45 -8.97 -6.88 7.83
N PRO A 46 -9.83 -5.85 7.80
CA PRO A 46 -10.99 -5.76 8.71
C PRO A 46 -12.05 -6.86 8.57
N ARG A 47 -12.00 -7.68 7.52
CA ARG A 47 -12.97 -8.75 7.18
C ARG A 47 -12.39 -10.16 7.28
N ALA A 48 -11.08 -10.33 7.21
CA ALA A 48 -10.43 -11.62 7.14
C ALA A 48 -9.05 -11.65 7.81
N ASP A 49 -8.71 -12.82 8.34
CA ASP A 49 -7.41 -13.17 8.89
C ASP A 49 -7.04 -14.57 8.39
N ALA A 50 -6.19 -14.63 7.37
CA ALA A 50 -5.83 -15.84 6.64
C ALA A 50 -4.36 -16.20 6.85
N HIS A 51 -4.11 -17.42 7.28
CA HIS A 51 -2.78 -17.95 7.57
C HIS A 51 -2.36 -18.98 6.52
N GLY A 52 -1.25 -18.72 5.82
CA GLY A 52 -0.75 -19.56 4.74
C GLY A 52 -1.43 -19.30 3.39
N ALA A 53 -0.80 -19.82 2.33
CA ALA A 53 -1.27 -19.61 0.96
C ALA A 53 -2.65 -20.22 0.71
N GLU A 54 -2.94 -21.40 1.27
CA GLU A 54 -4.23 -22.09 1.10
C GLU A 54 -5.40 -21.25 1.60
N ALA A 55 -5.31 -20.75 2.84
CA ALA A 55 -6.36 -19.91 3.44
C ALA A 55 -6.54 -18.59 2.67
N LEU A 56 -5.45 -17.99 2.19
CA LEU A 56 -5.53 -16.77 1.38
C LEU A 56 -6.18 -17.06 0.01
N LEU A 57 -5.83 -18.16 -0.65
CA LEU A 57 -6.44 -18.55 -1.93
C LEU A 57 -7.93 -18.84 -1.80
N GLU A 58 -8.35 -19.49 -0.72
CA GLU A 58 -9.77 -19.70 -0.40
C GLU A 58 -10.49 -18.38 -0.19
N HIS A 59 -9.87 -17.46 0.56
CA HIS A 59 -10.43 -16.13 0.78
C HIS A 59 -10.60 -15.35 -0.54
N ILE A 60 -9.57 -15.31 -1.38
CA ILE A 60 -9.62 -14.66 -2.71
C ILE A 60 -10.73 -15.29 -3.56
N ALA A 61 -10.83 -16.62 -3.58
CA ALA A 61 -11.89 -17.31 -4.33
C ALA A 61 -13.29 -16.90 -3.86
N GLY A 62 -13.49 -16.77 -2.55
CA GLY A 62 -14.75 -16.29 -1.97
C GLY A 62 -15.08 -14.85 -2.35
N VAL A 63 -14.08 -13.97 -2.46
CA VAL A 63 -14.27 -12.59 -2.93
C VAL A 63 -14.62 -12.55 -4.41
N LEU A 64 -13.91 -13.31 -5.25
CA LEU A 64 -14.16 -13.39 -6.69
C LEU A 64 -15.53 -13.99 -7.02
N ALA A 65 -15.98 -14.99 -6.25
CA ALA A 65 -17.30 -15.59 -6.41
C ALA A 65 -18.45 -14.58 -6.18
N GLN A 66 -18.25 -13.60 -5.30
CA GLN A 66 -19.22 -12.52 -5.04
C GLN A 66 -19.14 -11.40 -6.08
N ARG A 67 -18.04 -11.32 -6.84
CA ARG A 67 -17.78 -10.25 -7.81
C ARG A 67 -17.21 -10.81 -9.12
N PRO A 68 -17.99 -11.57 -9.90
CA PRO A 68 -17.52 -12.12 -11.16
C PRO A 68 -17.02 -11.01 -12.10
N GLY A 69 -15.84 -11.21 -12.71
CA GLY A 69 -15.23 -10.24 -13.63
C GLY A 69 -14.56 -9.05 -12.95
N ALA A 70 -14.66 -8.90 -11.63
CA ALA A 70 -13.94 -7.86 -10.92
C ALA A 70 -12.43 -8.12 -10.86
N ARG A 71 -11.66 -7.04 -10.85
CA ARG A 71 -10.19 -7.07 -10.75
C ARG A 71 -9.71 -6.13 -9.66
N VAL A 72 -8.60 -6.50 -9.02
CA VAL A 72 -7.88 -5.65 -8.08
C VAL A 72 -6.76 -4.94 -8.82
N VAL A 73 -6.73 -3.62 -8.74
CA VAL A 73 -5.73 -2.79 -9.44
C VAL A 73 -5.02 -1.90 -8.43
N ARG A 74 -3.69 -1.89 -8.49
CA ARG A 74 -2.87 -0.93 -7.74
C ARG A 74 -3.05 0.47 -8.31
N THR A 75 -3.44 1.42 -7.47
CA THR A 75 -3.77 2.80 -7.84
C THR A 75 -2.68 3.82 -7.48
N SER A 76 -1.65 3.41 -6.73
CA SER A 76 -0.51 4.26 -6.37
C SER A 76 0.83 3.71 -6.83
N ALA A 77 1.85 4.57 -6.85
CA ALA A 77 3.23 4.09 -6.78
C ALA A 77 3.44 3.30 -5.46
N VAL A 78 4.36 2.34 -5.49
CA VAL A 78 4.78 1.63 -4.28
C VAL A 78 5.76 2.51 -3.52
N GLN A 79 5.48 2.76 -2.25
CA GLN A 79 6.48 3.31 -1.34
C GLN A 79 7.09 2.17 -0.52
N GLN A 80 8.41 2.09 -0.46
CA GLN A 80 9.11 1.02 0.23
C GLN A 80 10.33 1.50 1.00
N HIS A 81 10.66 0.78 2.08
CA HIS A 81 11.91 0.91 2.82
C HIS A 81 12.05 -0.27 3.81
N HIS A 82 13.28 -0.66 4.16
CA HIS A 82 13.55 -1.59 5.28
C HIS A 82 12.69 -2.88 5.30
N GLY A 83 12.38 -3.47 4.14
CA GLY A 83 11.53 -4.67 4.06
C GLY A 83 10.03 -4.43 4.17
N PHE A 84 9.59 -3.17 4.19
CA PHE A 84 8.18 -2.79 4.15
C PHE A 84 7.86 -2.11 2.83
N ALA A 85 6.67 -2.38 2.32
CA ALA A 85 6.09 -1.66 1.20
C ALA A 85 4.65 -1.28 1.52
N ARG A 86 4.18 -0.15 0.99
CA ARG A 86 2.77 0.22 1.03
C ARG A 86 2.30 0.71 -0.32
N PHE A 87 1.05 0.40 -0.64
CA PHE A 87 0.42 0.74 -1.91
C PHE A 87 -1.09 0.85 -1.73
N ALA A 88 -1.69 1.75 -2.51
CA ALA A 88 -3.13 1.86 -2.62
C ALA A 88 -3.64 0.97 -3.75
N TRP A 89 -4.85 0.46 -3.60
CA TRP A 89 -5.51 -0.40 -4.57
C TRP A 89 -7.01 -0.17 -4.57
N CYS A 90 -7.68 -0.49 -5.67
CA CYS A 90 -9.13 -0.54 -5.72
C CYS A 90 -9.62 -1.82 -6.40
N VAL A 91 -10.88 -2.16 -6.17
CA VAL A 91 -11.58 -3.16 -6.97
C VAL A 91 -12.32 -2.43 -8.08
N ILE A 92 -12.11 -2.88 -9.31
CA ILE A 92 -12.88 -2.44 -10.47
C ILE A 92 -13.80 -3.59 -10.86
N GLU A 93 -15.10 -3.36 -10.82
CA GLU A 93 -16.13 -4.32 -11.22
C GLU A 93 -16.15 -4.52 -12.75
N ASP A 94 -16.86 -5.56 -13.21
CA ASP A 94 -16.94 -5.92 -14.63
C ASP A 94 -17.55 -4.81 -15.50
N ASP A 95 -18.48 -4.03 -14.92
CA ASP A 95 -19.10 -2.87 -15.56
C ASP A 95 -18.21 -1.60 -15.56
N GLY A 96 -17.02 -1.68 -14.97
CA GLY A 96 -16.07 -0.58 -14.82
C GLY A 96 -16.27 0.27 -13.55
N THR A 97 -17.26 -0.03 -12.72
CA THR A 97 -17.48 0.65 -11.43
C THR A 97 -16.26 0.46 -10.53
N THR A 98 -15.73 1.57 -10.00
CA THR A 98 -14.60 1.55 -9.07
C THR A 98 -15.12 1.63 -7.64
N LEU A 99 -14.84 0.60 -6.84
CA LEU A 99 -15.16 0.58 -5.41
C LEU A 99 -14.20 1.48 -4.60
N PRO A 100 -14.57 1.88 -3.37
CA PRO A 100 -13.68 2.66 -2.51
C PRO A 100 -12.29 2.03 -2.40
N GLU A 101 -11.27 2.90 -2.50
CA GLU A 101 -9.86 2.51 -2.44
C GLU A 101 -9.51 1.88 -1.08
N GLY A 102 -8.61 0.90 -1.09
CA GLY A 102 -7.95 0.32 0.06
C GLY A 102 -6.45 0.65 0.07
N LEU A 103 -5.82 0.44 1.22
CA LEU A 103 -4.39 0.59 1.44
C LEU A 103 -3.86 -0.69 2.06
N ASP A 104 -2.86 -1.29 1.42
CA ASP A 104 -2.15 -2.45 1.96
C ASP A 104 -0.72 -2.06 2.36
N ILE A 105 -0.27 -2.66 3.46
CA ILE A 105 1.13 -2.70 3.87
C ILE A 105 1.61 -4.14 3.70
N ALA A 106 2.63 -4.33 2.85
CA ALA A 106 3.32 -5.59 2.66
C ALA A 106 4.62 -5.63 3.48
N VAL A 107 4.88 -6.77 4.11
CA VAL A 107 6.17 -7.11 4.70
C VAL A 107 6.87 -8.08 3.76
N ILE A 108 8.09 -7.75 3.36
CA ILE A 108 8.91 -8.51 2.41
C ILE A 108 10.03 -9.20 3.19
N GLY A 109 10.11 -10.52 3.05
CA GLY A 109 11.15 -11.34 3.65
C GLY A 109 12.49 -11.23 2.92
N ASP A 110 13.54 -11.77 3.53
CA ASP A 110 14.90 -11.78 2.97
C ASP A 110 15.00 -12.56 1.64
N ASP A 111 14.04 -13.47 1.40
CA ASP A 111 13.90 -14.23 0.15
C ASP A 111 13.21 -13.44 -0.97
N GLY A 112 12.82 -12.18 -0.71
CA GLY A 112 12.11 -11.34 -1.67
C GLY A 112 10.64 -11.73 -1.86
N ARG A 113 10.02 -12.42 -0.88
CA ARG A 113 8.61 -12.77 -0.91
C ARG A 113 7.81 -12.05 0.18
N ILE A 114 6.51 -11.94 -0.03
CA ILE A 114 5.57 -11.36 0.91
C ILE A 114 5.40 -12.35 2.07
N THR A 115 5.74 -11.89 3.27
CA THR A 115 5.54 -12.63 4.52
C THR A 115 4.24 -12.22 5.20
N GLN A 116 3.78 -10.99 4.98
CA GLN A 116 2.55 -10.48 5.57
C GLN A 116 1.91 -9.37 4.73
N ILE A 117 0.58 -9.36 4.69
CA ILE A 117 -0.22 -8.23 4.22
C ILE A 117 -1.11 -7.74 5.35
N ILE A 118 -1.14 -6.42 5.54
CA ILE A 118 -2.04 -5.71 6.45
C ILE A 118 -2.84 -4.71 5.61
N GLY A 119 -4.12 -5.01 5.39
CA GLY A 119 -5.01 -4.21 4.58
C GLY A 119 -5.95 -3.32 5.40
N PHE A 120 -6.29 -2.16 4.83
CA PHE A 120 -7.29 -1.23 5.34
C PHE A 120 -8.18 -0.78 4.18
N PHE A 121 -9.46 -0.50 4.47
CA PHE A 121 -10.40 0.01 3.49
C PHE A 121 -10.70 1.48 3.73
N GLY A 122 -10.76 2.26 2.65
CA GLY A 122 -11.08 3.67 2.68
C GLY A 122 -9.97 4.54 3.28
N ALA A 123 -10.26 5.84 3.34
CA ALA A 123 -9.40 6.78 4.03
C ALA A 123 -9.38 6.46 5.54
N PRO A 124 -8.27 6.77 6.25
CA PRO A 124 -8.27 6.77 7.69
C PRO A 124 -9.45 7.58 8.24
N PRO A 125 -10.03 7.20 9.39
CA PRO A 125 -11.02 8.03 10.05
C PRO A 125 -10.44 9.42 10.29
N SER A 126 -11.33 10.42 10.31
CA SER A 126 -11.00 11.85 10.35
C SER A 126 -9.89 12.18 11.34
N PRO A 127 -9.06 13.22 11.07
CA PRO A 127 -8.03 13.65 12.00
C PRO A 127 -8.57 13.73 13.42
N ILE A 128 -7.79 13.32 14.41
CA ILE A 128 -8.19 13.33 15.82
C ILE A 128 -8.84 14.67 16.20
N VAL A 129 -8.31 15.80 15.69
CA VAL A 129 -8.89 17.14 15.91
C VAL A 129 -10.34 17.28 15.47
N GLU A 130 -10.74 16.65 14.36
CA GLU A 130 -12.14 16.60 13.92
C GLU A 130 -12.95 15.57 14.72
N ALA A 131 -12.35 14.44 15.09
CA ALA A 131 -13.03 13.35 15.79
C ALA A 131 -13.30 13.65 17.29
N ILE A 132 -12.42 14.39 17.98
CA ILE A 132 -12.52 14.67 19.42
C ILE A 132 -12.57 16.16 19.77
N GLY A 133 -12.53 17.05 18.77
CA GLY A 133 -12.35 18.50 18.96
C GLY A 133 -10.88 18.88 19.22
N MET A 134 -10.54 20.17 19.10
CA MET A 134 -9.18 20.66 19.41
C MET A 134 -8.84 20.41 20.90
N PRO A 135 -7.81 19.61 21.22
CA PRO A 135 -7.37 19.49 22.61
C PRO A 135 -6.73 20.81 23.07
N ASN A 136 -7.18 21.32 24.22
CA ASN A 136 -6.79 22.64 24.77
C ASN A 136 -5.29 22.78 25.14
N ASN A 137 -4.46 21.75 25.00
CA ASN A 137 -3.09 21.72 25.51
C ASN A 137 -2.01 21.19 24.53
N ILE A 138 -2.32 21.00 23.25
CA ILE A 138 -1.27 20.74 22.25
C ILE A 138 -0.82 22.07 21.66
N CYS A 139 0.42 22.47 21.98
CA CYS A 139 1.14 23.47 21.22
C CYS A 139 1.38 22.93 19.81
N VAL A 140 0.52 23.30 18.87
CA VAL A 140 0.77 23.07 17.45
C VAL A 140 1.86 24.07 17.04
N ALA A 141 3.13 23.70 17.23
CA ALA A 141 4.15 24.22 16.35
C ALA A 141 3.86 23.58 14.98
N TRP A 142 3.33 24.39 14.06
CA TRP A 142 3.63 24.46 12.63
C TRP A 142 2.37 24.68 11.75
N MET A 143 2.22 25.95 11.36
CA MET A 143 1.57 26.52 10.16
C MET A 143 0.03 26.60 10.09
N SER A 144 -0.41 27.81 9.69
CA SER A 144 -1.76 28.38 9.74
C SER A 144 -2.79 27.71 8.82
N PRO A 145 -4.09 27.77 9.14
CA PRO A 145 -5.16 27.06 8.44
C PRO A 145 -5.69 27.80 7.20
N LEU A 146 -4.82 28.46 6.44
CA LEU A 146 -5.16 29.01 5.12
C LEU A 146 -4.04 28.67 4.16
N GLU A 147 -4.07 27.45 3.63
CA GLU A 147 -4.06 27.19 2.19
C GLU A 147 -4.15 25.68 1.95
N ARG A 148 -5.09 25.34 1.10
CA ARG A 148 -5.59 24.01 0.85
C ARG A 148 -4.72 23.36 -0.23
N GLU A 149 -3.58 22.79 0.15
CA GLU A 149 -2.88 21.80 -0.69
C GLU A 149 -2.38 20.64 0.15
N SER A 150 -3.05 19.49 0.00
CA SER A 150 -2.65 18.22 0.58
C SER A 150 -1.19 17.91 0.24
N ARG A 151 -0.45 17.41 1.24
CA ARG A 151 0.97 17.00 1.18
C ARG A 151 1.37 16.00 0.08
N MET A 152 0.45 15.60 -0.81
CA MET A 152 0.76 14.82 -2.01
C MET A 152 1.29 15.67 -3.18
N ALA A 153 1.13 16.99 -3.17
CA ALA A 153 1.64 17.88 -4.24
C ALA A 153 3.13 18.27 -4.08
N ALA A 154 3.76 18.01 -2.93
CA ALA A 154 5.14 18.44 -2.67
C ALA A 154 6.22 17.59 -3.38
N GLN A 155 5.84 16.51 -4.07
CA GLN A 155 6.79 15.64 -4.77
C GLN A 155 7.10 16.10 -6.22
N LEU A 156 6.46 17.16 -6.71
CA LEU A 156 6.63 17.64 -8.10
C LEU A 156 6.79 19.17 -8.24
N ALA A 157 7.14 19.91 -7.18
CA ALA A 157 7.41 21.35 -7.33
C ALA A 157 8.79 21.60 -7.97
N PRO A 158 8.88 22.26 -9.15
CA PRO A 158 10.16 22.73 -9.67
C PRO A 158 10.70 23.87 -8.81
N PHE A 159 12.03 23.86 -8.61
CA PHE A 159 12.81 24.88 -7.90
C PHE A 159 12.45 26.31 -8.35
N VAL A 160 11.66 27.04 -7.57
CA VAL A 160 11.54 28.49 -7.70
C VAL A 160 11.46 29.13 -6.31
N THR A 161 12.54 29.86 -5.99
CA THR A 161 12.70 30.92 -4.98
C THR A 161 12.87 30.52 -3.51
N VAL A 162 14.11 30.14 -3.18
CA VAL A 162 14.71 30.44 -1.87
C VAL A 162 15.11 31.92 -1.89
N GLU A 163 14.23 32.80 -1.44
CA GLU A 163 14.59 34.14 -1.00
C GLU A 163 13.66 34.49 0.16
N LEU A 164 14.23 34.92 1.30
CA LEU A 164 13.57 35.22 2.59
C LEU A 164 13.48 34.08 3.63
N MET A 165 14.61 33.50 4.04
CA MET A 165 14.78 33.02 5.43
C MET A 165 16.20 33.25 5.95
N PRO A 166 16.46 34.26 6.81
CA PRO A 166 17.82 34.58 7.28
C PRO A 166 18.28 33.81 8.53
N TYR A 167 17.67 32.67 8.91
CA TYR A 167 17.92 32.06 10.23
C TYR A 167 18.45 30.61 10.26
N PHE A 168 19.24 30.18 9.27
CA PHE A 168 19.95 28.88 9.35
C PHE A 168 21.43 28.94 8.92
N LEU A 169 22.13 30.01 9.33
CA LEU A 169 23.60 29.97 9.39
C LEU A 169 24.04 29.67 10.83
N LYS A 170 24.11 28.38 11.17
CA LYS A 170 25.12 27.80 12.08
C LYS A 170 25.08 26.28 11.96
N ARG A 171 26.14 25.74 11.36
CA ARG A 171 26.44 24.31 11.19
C ARG A 171 26.46 23.59 12.54
N PRO A 172 25.84 22.41 12.66
CA PRO A 172 26.26 21.47 13.69
C PRO A 172 26.52 20.12 13.06
N PHE A 173 27.65 19.93 12.39
CA PHE A 173 28.36 18.65 12.22
C PHE A 173 29.73 18.97 11.59
N SER A 174 30.73 19.09 12.45
CA SER A 174 32.14 18.84 12.13
C SER A 174 32.62 17.75 13.08
#